data_AF-A0A497KN64-F1
#
_entry.id   AF-A0A497KN64-F1
#
_cell.length_a   1.000
_cell.length_b   1.000
_cell.length_c   1.000
_cell.angle_alpha   90.00
_cell.angle_beta   90.00
_cell.angle_gamma   90.00
#
_symmetry.space_group_name_H-M   'P 1'
#
loop_
_entity.id
_entity.type
_entity.pdbx_description
1 polymer ?
#
loop_
_entity_poly.entity_id
_entity_poly.type
_entity_poly.pdbx_seq_one_letter_code
_entity_poly.pdbx_strand_id
1 'polypeptide(L)' 'MTEKSCPFCKRPISGEDTVCPHCGELLIYEYPKQVTARRNAVLFPLGFLLLFSMAGHWYLN' A
#
# COMPACT_ATOMS: atom_id res chain seq x y z
N MET A 1 7.20 -21.24 6.23
CA MET A 1 6.23 -21.31 7.35
C MET A 1 6.17 -19.90 7.92
N THR A 2 5.07 -19.19 7.75
CA THR A 2 4.96 -17.78 8.19
C THR A 2 4.56 -17.78 9.65
N GLU A 3 5.54 -17.81 10.54
CA GLU A 3 5.30 -17.74 11.99
C GLU A 3 4.80 -16.34 12.34
N LYS A 4 3.56 -16.24 12.81
CA LYS A 4 3.00 -15.00 13.36
C LYS A 4 3.04 -15.09 14.88
N SER A 5 3.15 -13.97 15.56
CA SER A 5 3.00 -13.90 17.01
C SER A 5 1.60 -13.41 17.36
N CYS A 6 0.98 -14.03 18.38
CA CYS A 6 -0.32 -13.60 18.87
C CYS A 6 -0.20 -12.19 19.47
N PRO A 7 -1.03 -11.21 19.06
CA PRO A 7 -0.94 -9.84 19.58
C PRO A 7 -1.32 -9.74 21.06
N PHE A 8 -2.04 -10.73 21.61
CA PHE A 8 -2.50 -10.74 22.99
C PHE A 8 -1.51 -11.40 23.95
N CYS A 9 -1.10 -12.64 23.64
CA CYS A 9 -0.23 -13.42 24.53
C CYS A 9 1.24 -13.49 24.09
N LYS A 10 1.58 -12.90 22.93
CA LYS A 10 2.93 -12.82 22.35
C LYS A 10 3.58 -14.18 22.03
N ARG A 11 2.83 -15.27 22.13
CA ARG A 11 3.30 -16.61 21.76
C ARG A 11 3.22 -16.82 20.25
N PRO A 12 4.09 -17.67 19.69
CA PRO A 12 4.02 -18.04 18.28
C PRO A 12 2.69 -18.75 17.99
N ILE A 13 2.11 -18.44 16.84
CA ILE A 13 0.86 -18.98 16.32
C ILE A 13 1.00 -19.27 14.82
N SER A 14 0.18 -20.16 14.28
CA SER A 14 0.14 -20.36 12.84
C SER A 14 -0.53 -19.18 12.16
N GLY A 15 -0.05 -18.82 10.98
CA GLY A 15 -0.58 -17.69 10.21
C GLY A 15 -2.02 -17.88 9.71
N GLU A 16 -2.52 -19.11 9.79
CA GLU A 16 -3.84 -19.59 9.39
C GLU A 16 -4.80 -19.83 10.57
N ASP A 17 -4.32 -19.74 11.81
CA ASP A 17 -5.16 -19.90 13.01
C ASP A 17 -6.13 -18.73 13.15
N THR A 18 -7.43 -19.04 13.30
CA THR A 18 -8.48 -18.05 13.57
C THR A 18 -8.65 -17.75 15.06
N VAL A 19 -8.14 -18.63 15.92
CA VAL A 19 -8.17 -18.53 17.39
C VAL A 19 -6.80 -18.90 17.92
N CYS A 20 -6.28 -18.13 18.86
CA CYS A 20 -4.98 -18.44 19.47
C CYS A 20 -5.09 -19.69 20.37
N PRO A 21 -4.29 -20.75 20.15
CA PRO A 21 -4.34 -21.98 20.96
C PRO A 21 -3.79 -21.78 22.38
N HIS A 22 -3.11 -20.66 22.65
CA HIS A 22 -2.48 -20.40 23.94
C HIS A 22 -3.32 -19.54 24.89
N CYS A 23 -4.13 -18.64 24.35
CA CYS A 23 -4.96 -17.73 25.16
C CYS A 23 -6.45 -17.81 24.84
N GLY A 24 -6.85 -18.46 23.74
CA GLY A 24 -8.24 -18.59 23.32
C GLY A 24 -8.84 -17.35 22.65
N GLU A 25 -8.03 -16.32 22.39
CA GLU A 25 -8.49 -15.06 21.79
C GLU A 25 -8.68 -15.20 20.27
N LEU A 26 -9.67 -14.50 19.71
CA LEU A 26 -9.97 -14.49 18.27
C LEU A 26 -8.91 -13.69 17.50
N LEU A 27 -8.32 -14.32 16.50
CA LEU A 27 -7.32 -13.76 15.59
C LEU A 27 -8.02 -13.29 14.30
N ILE A 28 -8.72 -12.17 14.39
CA ILE A 28 -9.41 -11.59 13.23
C ILE A 28 -8.37 -10.98 12.30
N TYR A 29 -8.06 -11.67 11.19
CA TYR A 29 -7.06 -11.19 10.23
C TYR A 29 -7.70 -10.21 9.24
N GLU A 30 -7.64 -8.91 9.54
CA GLU A 30 -7.96 -7.87 8.57
C GLU A 30 -6.77 -7.72 7.60
N TYR A 31 -6.94 -8.15 6.35
CA TYR A 31 -5.90 -8.03 5.31
C TYR A 31 -5.63 -6.53 5.03
N PRO A 32 -4.37 -6.03 5.10
CA PRO A 32 -4.09 -4.63 4.83
C PRO A 32 -4.23 -4.36 3.32
N LYS A 33 -5.37 -3.80 2.94
CA LYS A 33 -5.57 -3.19 1.62
C LYS A 33 -4.74 -1.90 1.59
N GLN A 34 -4.09 -1.62 0.46
CA GLN A 34 -3.48 -0.33 0.06
C GLN A 34 -2.01 -0.08 0.45
N VAL A 35 -1.07 -0.79 -0.21
CA VAL A 35 0.29 -0.25 -0.47
C VAL A 35 0.50 -0.03 -1.98
N THR A 36 -0.55 0.38 -2.67
CA THR A 36 -0.50 0.68 -4.10
C THR A 36 -1.26 1.98 -4.35
N ALA A 37 -0.62 2.91 -5.06
CA ALA A 37 -1.20 4.12 -5.62
C ALA A 37 -1.21 5.44 -4.79
N ARG A 38 -0.04 5.83 -4.26
CA ARG A 38 0.33 7.27 -4.26
C ARG A 38 1.79 7.48 -4.68
N ARG A 39 2.13 7.11 -5.92
CA ARG A 39 3.18 7.85 -6.65
C ARG A 39 2.48 9.00 -7.38
N ASN A 40 2.69 10.21 -6.84
CA ASN A 40 2.38 11.54 -7.36
C ASN A 40 1.82 11.62 -8.79
N ALA A 41 0.48 11.68 -8.92
CA ALA A 41 -0.26 11.88 -10.17
C ALA A 41 -0.05 13.26 -10.84
N VAL A 42 0.74 14.15 -10.24
CA VAL A 42 0.98 15.53 -10.69
C VAL A 42 2.13 15.68 -11.70
N LEU A 43 2.99 14.67 -11.89
CA LEU A 43 4.07 14.75 -12.88
C LEU A 43 3.54 14.75 -14.33
N PHE A 44 2.47 14.00 -14.60
CA PHE A 44 1.92 13.84 -15.94
C PHE A 44 1.34 15.16 -16.51
N PRO A 45 0.51 15.94 -15.78
CA PRO A 45 -0.01 17.21 -16.30
C PRO A 45 1.05 18.31 -16.42
N LEU A 46 2.04 18.36 -15.52
CA LEU A 46 3.12 19.36 -15.59
C LEU A 46 4.00 19.18 -16.83
N GLY A 47 4.31 17.93 -17.22
CA GLY A 47 5.08 17.65 -18.44
C GLY A 47 4.37 18.11 -19.72
N PHE A 48 3.05 17.91 -19.81
CA PHE A 48 2.26 18.29 -20.97
C PHE A 48 2.19 19.82 -21.14
N LEU A 49 1.99 20.58 -20.06
CA LEU A 49 1.99 22.04 -20.08
C LEU A 49 3.30 22.65 -20.60
N LEU A 50 4.44 22.08 -20.21
CA LEU A 50 5.76 22.54 -20.67
C LEU A 50 5.97 22.27 -22.17
N LEU A 51 5.55 21.10 -22.67
CA LEU A 51 5.62 20.77 -24.10
C LEU A 51 4.75 21.70 -24.95
N PHE A 52 3.52 21.99 -24.50
CA PHE A 52 2.64 22.91 -25.21
C PHE A 52 3.19 24.34 -25.23
N SER A 53 3.81 24.79 -24.14
CA SER A 53 4.45 26.12 -24.08
C SER A 53 5.63 26.24 -25.05
N MET A 54 6.45 25.19 -25.18
CA MET A 54 7.58 25.15 -26.12
C MET A 54 7.10 25.10 -27.58
N ALA A 55 6.07 24.29 -27.87
CA ALA A 55 5.50 24.20 -29.22
C ALA A 55 4.82 25.51 -29.64
N GLY A 56 4.12 26.18 -28.73
CA GLY A 56 3.49 27.48 -29.01
C GLY A 56 4.51 28.57 -29.35
N HIS A 57 5.65 28.60 -28.67
CA HIS A 57 6.72 29.57 -28.94
C HIS A 57 7.37 29.37 -30.32
N TRP A 58 7.53 28.12 -30.77
CA TRP A 58 8.08 27.81 -32.09
C TRP A 58 7.08 28.09 -33.23
N TYR A 59 5.77 27.99 -32.94
CA TYR A 59 4.73 28.16 -33.96
C TYR A 59 4.44 29.63 -34.31
N LEU A 60 4.71 30.57 -33.40
CA LEU A 60 4.48 32.00 -33.61
C LEU A 60 5.70 32.77 -34.16
N ASN A 61 6.85 32.11 -34.35
CA ASN A 61 8.10 32.72 -34.84
C ASN A 61 8.57 32.07 -36.14
#